data_AF-A0A7V5T6F5-F1
#
_entry.id   AF-A0A7V5T6F5-F1
#
_cell.length_a   1.000
_cell.length_b   1.000
_cell.length_c   1.000
_cell.angle_alpha   90.00
_cell.angle_beta   90.00
_cell.angle_gamma   90.00
#
_symmetry.space_group_name_H-M   'P 1'
#
loop_
_entity.id
_entity.type
_entity.pdbx_description
1 polymer ?
#
loop_
_entity_poly.entity_id
_entity_poly.type
_entity_poly.pdbx_seq_one_letter_code
_entity_poly.pdbx_strand_id
1 'polypeptide(L)'
;MRVWERALQVLLALGLGAVWALGDIVPHAPSMVTAWVSEKPPQRGLRWWGRVDGRDILCIRRGIVWIIHEEGEPIVEADFRLERPLPAEPVTVSVRKVRGRGRVEILEQPTRENNFTARILIEDKKSGSDRYEIEVFW
;
A
#
# COMPACT_ATOMS: atom_id res chain seq x y z
N MET A 1 65.03 10.37 11.72
CA MET A 1 64.89 11.65 12.46
C MET A 1 64.53 12.73 11.47
N ARG A 2 63.24 12.88 11.14
CA ARG A 2 62.71 13.83 10.14
C ARG A 2 61.19 13.58 10.08
N VAL A 3 60.35 14.60 10.26
CA VAL A 3 59.99 15.58 9.22
C VAL A 3 59.40 14.84 8.04
N TRP A 4 58.05 14.86 7.99
CA TRP A 4 57.22 14.88 6.79
C TRP A 4 58.03 15.09 5.51
N GLU A 5 58.07 14.10 4.62
CA GLU A 5 58.35 14.31 3.19
C GLU A 5 58.21 13.00 2.42
N ARG A 6 57.43 13.10 1.34
CA ARG A 6 57.74 12.61 -0.01
C ARG A 6 57.88 11.09 -0.25
N ALA A 7 57.01 10.70 -1.18
CA ALA A 7 57.37 10.10 -2.46
C ALA A 7 57.81 8.64 -2.46
N LEU A 8 56.98 7.82 -3.12
CA LEU A 8 57.49 6.89 -4.11
C LEU A 8 56.68 7.04 -5.40
N GLN A 9 57.32 7.70 -6.37
CA GLN A 9 57.07 7.47 -7.80
C GLN A 9 57.59 6.08 -8.19
N VAL A 10 57.20 5.61 -9.39
CA VAL A 10 57.92 4.73 -10.36
C VAL A 10 56.82 4.08 -11.23
N LEU A 11 56.79 4.11 -12.57
CA LEU A 11 57.83 4.30 -13.58
C LEU A 11 57.26 4.81 -14.92
N LEU A 12 58.15 5.45 -15.68
CA LEU A 12 58.05 5.81 -17.10
C LEU A 12 57.73 4.61 -18.02
N ALA A 13 57.00 4.88 -19.10
CA ALA A 13 57.47 4.55 -20.46
C ALA A 13 56.78 5.45 -21.51
N LEU A 14 57.60 6.01 -22.39
CA LEU A 14 57.27 6.92 -23.49
C LEU A 14 56.57 6.18 -24.65
N GLY A 15 55.67 6.86 -25.35
CA GLY A 15 55.22 6.44 -26.69
C GLY A 15 54.11 7.34 -27.25
N LEU A 16 54.47 8.18 -28.23
CA LEU A 16 53.57 9.06 -28.98
C LEU A 16 52.43 8.32 -29.69
N GLY A 17 51.28 8.98 -29.80
CA GLY A 17 50.25 8.64 -30.79
C GLY A 17 48.88 9.26 -30.48
N ALA A 18 48.58 10.42 -31.06
CA ALA A 18 47.27 11.05 -30.98
C ALA A 18 46.28 10.39 -31.96
N VAL A 19 45.08 10.04 -31.50
CA VAL A 19 43.88 9.91 -32.37
C VAL A 19 42.65 10.31 -31.55
N TRP A 20 41.90 11.29 -32.05
CA TRP A 20 40.58 11.71 -31.55
C TRP A 20 39.53 10.69 -31.98
N ALA A 21 38.54 10.41 -31.13
CA ALA A 21 37.10 10.52 -31.44
C ALA A 21 36.23 9.64 -30.53
N LEU A 22 35.03 10.16 -30.24
CA LEU A 22 33.84 9.50 -29.68
C LEU A 22 33.98 9.23 -28.17
N GLY A 23 33.26 9.90 -27.28
CA GLY A 23 31.81 10.05 -27.32
C GLY A 23 31.15 9.19 -26.25
N ASP A 24 31.75 9.09 -25.06
CA ASP A 24 31.13 8.37 -23.94
C ASP A 24 30.46 9.40 -23.03
N ILE A 25 29.20 9.71 -23.36
CA ILE A 25 28.25 10.20 -22.36
C ILE A 25 28.14 9.08 -21.33
N VAL A 26 28.78 9.24 -20.17
CA VAL A 26 28.47 8.41 -19.00
C VAL A 26 27.03 8.77 -18.60
N PRO A 27 26.03 7.88 -18.75
CA PRO A 27 24.73 8.16 -18.18
C PRO A 27 24.91 8.15 -16.66
N HIS A 28 24.77 9.32 -16.06
CA HIS A 28 24.59 9.45 -14.63
C HIS A 28 23.24 8.80 -14.34
N ALA A 29 23.25 7.54 -13.89
CA ALA A 29 22.06 6.91 -13.36
C ALA A 29 21.50 7.84 -12.25
N PRO A 30 20.24 8.29 -12.32
CA PRO A 30 19.67 9.00 -11.19
C PRO A 30 19.67 8.04 -10.01
N SER A 31 20.49 8.40 -9.02
CA SER A 31 20.59 7.81 -7.70
C SER A 31 19.21 7.47 -7.16
N MET A 32 19.03 6.20 -6.78
CA MET A 32 17.90 5.71 -6.02
C MET A 32 17.70 6.60 -4.80
N VAL A 33 16.75 7.54 -4.90
CA VAL A 33 16.18 8.20 -3.73
C VAL A 33 15.28 7.15 -3.11
N THR A 34 15.87 6.31 -2.26
CA THR A 34 15.15 5.48 -1.31
C THR A 34 14.39 6.44 -0.41
N ALA A 35 13.16 6.77 -0.82
CA ALA A 35 12.23 7.47 0.02
C ALA A 35 12.07 6.62 1.28
N TRP A 36 12.35 7.21 2.44
CA TRP A 36 11.94 6.69 3.73
C TRP A 36 10.41 6.72 3.77
N VAL A 37 9.77 5.76 3.10
CA VAL A 37 8.37 5.42 3.31
C VAL A 37 8.28 5.03 4.78
N SER A 38 7.41 5.70 5.53
CA SER A 38 7.15 5.45 6.94
C SER A 38 7.27 3.95 7.26
N GLU A 39 8.31 3.58 8.01
CA GLU A 39 8.73 2.18 8.20
C GLU A 39 7.74 1.36 9.02
N LYS A 40 6.71 2.00 9.60
CA LYS A 40 5.70 1.29 10.37
C LYS A 40 4.72 0.64 9.39
N PRO A 41 4.69 -0.70 9.30
CA PRO A 41 3.72 -1.36 8.44
C PRO A 41 2.30 -0.94 8.87
N PRO A 42 1.37 -0.75 7.92
CA PRO A 42 0.00 -0.43 8.23
C PRO A 42 -0.53 -1.51 9.17
N GLN A 43 -1.05 -1.10 10.32
CA GLN A 43 -1.46 -2.07 11.33
C GLN A 43 -2.93 -2.43 11.06
N ARG A 44 -3.43 -3.49 11.69
CA ARG A 44 -4.85 -3.84 11.58
C ARG A 44 -5.69 -2.83 12.35
N GLY A 45 -6.74 -2.33 11.71
CA GLY A 45 -7.67 -1.40 12.34
C GLY A 45 -9.07 -2.00 12.52
N LEU A 46 -9.48 -2.88 11.61
CA LEU A 46 -10.75 -3.58 11.68
C LEU A 46 -10.61 -5.04 11.25
N ARG A 47 -11.27 -5.94 11.97
CA ARG A 47 -11.70 -7.25 11.47
C ARG A 47 -13.21 -7.26 11.35
N TRP A 48 -13.74 -7.69 10.21
CA TRP A 48 -15.17 -7.75 9.93
C TRP A 48 -15.55 -9.12 9.40
N TRP A 49 -16.75 -9.60 9.73
CA TRP A 49 -17.32 -10.83 9.17
C TRP A 49 -18.83 -10.72 8.98
N GLY A 50 -19.37 -11.55 8.10
CA GLY A 50 -20.81 -11.62 7.81
C GLY A 50 -21.12 -12.68 6.75
N ARG A 51 -22.41 -12.91 6.49
CA ARG A 51 -22.89 -13.70 5.35
C ARG A 51 -23.29 -12.79 4.20
N VAL A 52 -22.77 -13.07 3.02
CA VAL A 52 -22.93 -12.24 1.82
C VAL A 52 -23.57 -13.08 0.72
N ASP A 53 -24.62 -12.56 0.10
CA ASP A 53 -25.33 -13.16 -1.05
C ASP A 53 -25.78 -12.06 -2.01
N GLY A 54 -24.82 -11.38 -2.63
CA GLY A 54 -25.08 -10.17 -3.38
C GLY A 54 -23.93 -9.18 -3.31
N ARG A 55 -24.25 -7.89 -3.33
CA ARG A 55 -23.31 -6.79 -3.46
C ARG A 55 -23.63 -5.69 -2.46
N ASP A 56 -22.72 -5.47 -1.52
CA ASP A 56 -22.86 -4.47 -0.47
C ASP A 56 -21.56 -3.67 -0.28
N ILE A 57 -21.67 -2.48 0.31
CA ILE A 57 -20.54 -1.61 0.60
C ILE A 57 -20.41 -1.44 2.11
N LEU A 58 -19.28 -1.90 2.65
CA LEU A 58 -18.86 -1.62 4.02
C LEU A 58 -18.24 -0.22 4.09
N CYS A 59 -18.81 0.63 4.93
CA CYS A 59 -18.35 1.99 5.14
C CYS A 59 -17.73 2.11 6.54
N ILE A 60 -16.54 2.70 6.62
CA ILE A 60 -15.77 2.84 7.86
C ILE A 60 -15.42 4.31 8.03
N ARG A 61 -15.77 4.90 9.17
CA ARG A 61 -15.39 6.27 9.54
C ARG A 61 -15.19 6.36 11.05
N ARG A 62 -13.99 6.76 11.48
CA ARG A 62 -13.61 6.77 12.90
C ARG A 62 -13.88 5.40 13.53
N GLY A 63 -14.73 5.32 14.55
CA GLY A 63 -15.13 4.08 15.19
C GLY A 63 -16.47 3.51 14.71
N ILE A 64 -17.03 4.06 13.63
CA ILE A 64 -18.36 3.69 13.12
C ILE A 64 -18.17 2.85 11.86
N VAL A 65 -18.89 1.73 11.83
CA VAL A 65 -18.95 0.81 10.70
C VAL A 65 -20.42 0.60 10.33
N TRP A 66 -20.76 0.79 9.06
CA TRP A 66 -22.12 0.56 8.56
C TRP A 66 -22.08 -0.03 7.15
N ILE A 67 -23.20 -0.60 6.71
CA ILE A 67 -23.32 -1.28 5.42
C ILE A 67 -24.36 -0.54 4.58
N ILE A 68 -24.04 -0.32 3.30
CA ILE A 68 -24.99 0.12 2.28
C ILE A 68 -25.26 -1.09 1.39
N HIS A 69 -26.52 -1.51 1.33
CA HIS A 69 -26.95 -2.59 0.45
C HIS A 69 -27.13 -2.09 -0.99
N GLU A 70 -26.66 -2.83 -1.98
CA GLU A 70 -26.83 -2.48 -3.41
C GLU A 70 -27.60 -3.54 -4.22
N GLU A 71 -27.30 -4.83 -4.08
CA GLU A 71 -27.89 -5.90 -4.89
C GLU A 71 -27.93 -7.24 -4.15
N GLY A 72 -28.89 -8.11 -4.47
CA GLY A 72 -29.03 -9.45 -3.89
C GLY A 72 -29.75 -9.44 -2.54
N GLU A 73 -29.39 -10.34 -1.64
CA GLU A 73 -29.88 -10.34 -0.26
C GLU A 73 -28.98 -9.47 0.63
N PRO A 74 -29.55 -8.66 1.54
CA PRO A 74 -28.77 -7.88 2.50
C PRO A 74 -27.85 -8.77 3.33
N ILE A 75 -26.64 -8.28 3.64
CA ILE A 75 -25.75 -9.01 4.54
C ILE A 75 -26.43 -9.29 5.89
N VAL A 76 -26.33 -10.54 6.33
CA VAL A 76 -26.79 -11.01 7.66
C VAL A 76 -25.64 -11.54 8.49
N GLU A 77 -25.87 -11.71 9.80
CA GLU A 77 -24.84 -12.17 10.75
C GLU A 77 -23.56 -11.29 10.74
N ALA A 78 -23.70 -10.01 10.38
CA ALA A 78 -22.59 -9.06 10.33
C ALA A 78 -22.18 -8.62 11.73
N ASP A 79 -20.88 -8.67 12.00
CA ASP A 79 -20.29 -8.11 13.21
C ASP A 79 -18.82 -7.77 12.95
N PHE A 80 -18.19 -7.02 13.86
CA PHE A 80 -16.84 -6.55 13.69
C PHE A 80 -16.09 -6.38 15.01
N ARG A 81 -14.76 -6.41 14.90
CA ARG A 81 -13.84 -6.01 15.95
C ARG A 81 -13.02 -4.83 15.45
N LEU A 82 -13.23 -3.68 16.09
CA LEU A 82 -12.42 -2.49 15.86
C LEU A 82 -11.19 -2.53 16.77
N GLU A 83 -9.99 -2.66 16.20
CA GLU A 83 -8.76 -2.59 16.98
C GLU A 83 -8.31 -1.15 17.20
N ARG A 84 -8.52 -0.28 16.20
CA ARG A 84 -8.20 1.15 16.25
C ARG A 84 -9.27 1.89 15.46
N PRO A 85 -9.63 3.13 15.81
CA PRO A 85 -10.51 3.94 14.95
C PRO A 85 -9.77 4.36 13.68
N LEU A 86 -10.51 4.54 12.58
CA LEU A 86 -9.98 5.13 11.36
C LEU A 86 -9.66 6.62 11.61
N PRO A 87 -8.44 7.11 11.35
CA PRO A 87 -8.09 8.52 11.50
C PRO A 87 -9.01 9.43 10.68
N ALA A 88 -9.26 10.64 11.19
CA ALA A 88 -9.99 11.68 10.46
C ALA A 88 -9.03 12.57 9.67
N GLU A 89 -8.15 11.91 8.94
CA GLU A 89 -7.13 12.49 8.07
C GLU A 89 -6.90 11.52 6.89
N PRO A 90 -6.31 11.98 5.78
CA PRO A 90 -5.99 11.09 4.67
C PRO A 90 -5.00 10.02 5.10
N VAL A 91 -5.41 8.76 5.00
CA VAL A 91 -4.58 7.58 5.27
C VAL A 91 -4.85 6.53 4.19
N THR A 92 -3.82 5.77 3.82
CA THR A 92 -4.00 4.66 2.90
C THR A 92 -4.63 3.47 3.62
N VAL A 93 -5.86 3.16 3.26
CA VAL A 93 -6.57 1.96 3.69
C VAL A 93 -6.29 0.82 2.71
N SER A 94 -5.99 -0.35 3.24
CA SER A 94 -5.89 -1.59 2.47
C SER A 94 -6.76 -2.69 3.10
N VAL A 95 -7.19 -3.65 2.28
CA VAL A 95 -8.05 -4.75 2.71
C VAL A 95 -7.43 -6.09 2.32
N ARG A 96 -7.47 -7.04 3.26
CA ARG A 96 -7.14 -8.44 3.02
C ARG A 96 -8.38 -9.29 3.25
N LYS A 97 -8.83 -9.99 2.20
CA LYS A 97 -9.87 -11.02 2.32
C LYS A 97 -9.27 -12.27 2.98
N VAL A 98 -9.79 -12.64 4.16
CA VAL A 98 -9.40 -13.86 4.89
C VAL A 98 -10.24 -15.04 4.43
N ARG A 99 -11.54 -14.81 4.22
CA ARG A 99 -12.51 -15.82 3.78
C ARG A 99 -13.53 -15.20 2.84
N GLY A 100 -14.10 -16.02 1.95
CA GLY A 100 -15.19 -15.65 1.05
C GLY A 100 -14.87 -15.98 -0.40
N ARG A 101 -15.86 -16.52 -1.11
CA ARG A 101 -15.74 -16.94 -2.52
C ARG A 101 -15.55 -15.80 -3.51
N GLY A 102 -16.35 -14.75 -3.41
CA GLY A 102 -16.39 -13.62 -4.34
C GLY A 102 -15.31 -12.57 -4.06
N ARG A 103 -15.55 -11.29 -4.39
CA ARG A 103 -14.49 -10.26 -4.36
C ARG A 103 -14.68 -9.23 -3.25
N VAL A 104 -13.56 -8.66 -2.81
CA VAL A 104 -13.48 -7.59 -1.81
C VAL A 104 -12.47 -6.56 -2.30
N GLU A 105 -12.88 -5.31 -2.43
CA GLU A 105 -12.09 -4.26 -3.07
C GLU A 105 -12.31 -2.90 -2.39
N ILE A 106 -11.27 -2.06 -2.35
CA ILE A 106 -11.44 -0.66 -1.91
C ILE A 106 -12.10 0.13 -3.05
N LEU A 107 -13.26 0.73 -2.78
CA LEU A 107 -13.93 1.64 -3.71
C LEU A 107 -13.46 3.08 -3.52
N GLU A 108 -13.37 3.53 -2.27
CA GLU A 108 -12.95 4.90 -1.93
C GLU A 108 -12.02 4.90 -0.72
N GLN A 109 -10.92 5.65 -0.82
CA GLN A 109 -10.03 5.97 0.30
C GLN A 109 -10.66 7.05 1.19
N PRO A 110 -10.31 7.15 2.48
CA PRO A 110 -10.79 8.23 3.33
C PRO A 110 -10.17 9.57 2.91
N THR A 111 -10.96 10.43 2.27
CA THR A 111 -10.54 11.76 1.83
C THR A 111 -11.38 12.85 2.49
N ARG A 112 -10.99 14.10 2.34
CA ARG A 112 -11.76 15.22 2.89
C ARG A 112 -13.16 15.30 2.27
N GLU A 113 -13.27 14.99 0.98
CA GLU A 113 -14.49 15.05 0.17
C GLU A 113 -15.55 14.04 0.63
N ASN A 114 -15.12 12.86 1.09
CA ASN A 114 -16.02 11.83 1.64
C ASN A 114 -16.05 11.80 3.18
N ASN A 115 -15.64 12.89 3.83
CA ASN A 115 -15.61 13.01 5.29
C ASN A 115 -14.76 11.95 6.00
N PHE A 116 -13.63 11.59 5.40
CA PHE A 116 -12.69 10.56 5.85
C PHE A 116 -13.36 9.18 6.02
N THR A 117 -14.15 8.79 5.02
CA THR A 117 -14.86 7.50 5.00
C THR A 117 -14.15 6.56 4.03
N ALA A 118 -13.70 5.41 4.51
CA ALA A 118 -13.26 4.33 3.62
C ALA A 118 -14.49 3.51 3.18
N ARG A 119 -14.59 3.20 1.89
CA ARG A 119 -15.67 2.34 1.34
C ARG A 119 -15.08 1.11 0.70
N ILE A 120 -15.56 -0.04 1.12
CA ILE A 120 -15.06 -1.35 0.72
C ILE A 120 -16.22 -2.14 0.13
N LEU A 121 -16.09 -2.56 -1.11
CA LEU A 121 -17.01 -3.49 -1.76
C LEU A 121 -16.85 -4.88 -1.16
N ILE A 122 -17.96 -5.55 -0.88
CA ILE A 122 -18.02 -6.98 -0.58
C ILE A 122 -19.08 -7.59 -1.48
N GLU A 123 -18.68 -8.52 -2.35
CA GLU A 123 -19.58 -9.09 -3.36
C GLU A 123 -19.46 -10.62 -3.45
N ASP A 124 -20.58 -11.33 -3.43
CA ASP A 124 -20.74 -12.72 -3.90
C ASP A 124 -21.78 -12.76 -5.04
N LYS A 125 -21.33 -13.05 -6.27
CA LYS A 125 -22.22 -13.18 -7.44
C LYS A 125 -22.73 -14.59 -7.68
N LYS A 126 -22.21 -15.59 -6.94
CA LYS A 126 -22.62 -16.97 -7.11
C LYS A 126 -23.86 -17.23 -6.27
N SER A 127 -24.76 -18.08 -6.77
CA SER A 127 -25.99 -18.44 -6.05
C SER A 127 -25.70 -18.94 -4.62
N GLY A 128 -26.47 -18.39 -3.68
CA GLY A 128 -26.47 -18.73 -2.26
C GLY A 128 -25.35 -18.03 -1.48
N SER A 129 -25.66 -17.73 -0.22
CA SER A 129 -24.73 -17.05 0.68
C SER A 129 -23.45 -17.82 1.00
N ASP A 130 -22.36 -17.08 1.19
CA ASP A 130 -21.12 -17.57 1.82
C ASP A 130 -20.72 -16.69 3.01
N ARG A 131 -19.88 -17.22 3.89
CA ARG A 131 -19.32 -16.48 5.03
C ARG A 131 -18.05 -15.77 4.62
N TYR A 132 -18.05 -14.46 4.78
CA TYR A 132 -16.93 -13.60 4.51
C TYR A 132 -16.24 -13.18 5.79
N GLU A 133 -14.92 -13.01 5.69
CA GLU A 133 -14.10 -12.43 6.73
C GLU A 133 -13.02 -11.58 6.07
N ILE A 134 -12.87 -10.35 6.53
CA ILE A 134 -11.89 -9.40 6.01
C ILE A 134 -11.14 -8.74 7.15
N GLU A 135 -9.93 -8.32 6.85
CA GLU A 135 -9.11 -7.51 7.73
C GLU A 135 -8.69 -6.25 6.99
N VAL A 136 -8.87 -5.11 7.64
CA VAL A 136 -8.62 -3.78 7.06
C VAL A 136 -7.49 -3.11 7.83
N PHE A 137 -6.57 -2.50 7.10
CA PHE A 137 -5.32 -1.94 7.64
C PHE A 137 -5.18 -0.47 7.31
N TRP A 138 -4.64 0.27 8.28
CA TRP A 138 -4.26 1.67 8.20
C TRP A 138 -3.23 2.04 9.27
#